data_AF-A0A7S4D1L4-F1
#
_entry.id   AF-A0A7S4D1L4-F1
#
_cell.length_a   1.000
_cell.length_b   1.000
_cell.length_c   1.000
_cell.angle_alpha   90.00
_cell.angle_beta   90.00
_cell.angle_gamma   90.00
#
_symmetry.space_group_name_H-M   'P 1'
#
loop_
_entity.id
_entity.type
_entity.pdbx_description
1 polymer ?
#
loop_
_entity_poly.entity_id
_entity_poly.type
_entity_poly.pdbx_seq_one_letter_code
_entity_poly.pdbx_strand_id
1 'polypeptide(L)'
;QYRSTLQQFACAGSRSVRIQRCFSHDTPQTASDRIVGYLEQLGVEYVFSVPGTALCPIYEALVRSERRGGPKLVLARHEGGAGFLADGYARETGKIGVVCSTTGPGATNLITGVACADREHVPMLAITANATLPVFGLGPFQESTSEGTDTTAMLEHCTRYNTLVTHAEQLEHKLA
;
A
#
# COMPACT_ATOMS: atom_id res chain seq x y z
N GLN A 1 22.17 0.78 0.76
CA GLN A 1 21.82 2.05 0.10
C GLN A 1 20.33 2.03 -0.29
N TYR A 2 19.42 1.90 0.68
CA TYR A 2 17.98 1.93 0.41
C TYR A 2 17.46 3.33 0.71
N ARG A 3 17.51 4.21 -0.29
CA ARG A 3 16.93 5.55 -0.23
C ARG A 3 15.44 5.44 -0.52
N SER A 4 14.63 5.88 0.44
CA SER A 4 13.16 5.96 0.46
C SER A 4 12.44 5.76 -0.88
N THR A 5 11.83 4.58 -1.05
CA THR A 5 10.80 4.34 -2.07
C THR A 5 9.56 5.13 -1.69
N LEU A 6 9.05 5.91 -2.64
CA LEU A 6 7.77 6.59 -2.50
C LEU A 6 6.64 5.56 -2.42
N GLN A 7 5.65 5.81 -1.58
CA GLN A 7 4.48 4.93 -1.48
C GLN A 7 3.23 5.74 -1.70
N GLN A 8 2.35 5.26 -2.54
CA GLN A 8 1.02 5.83 -2.69
C GLN A 8 0.03 4.94 -1.94
N PHE A 9 -0.79 5.57 -1.11
CA PHE A 9 -1.89 4.92 -0.41
C PHE A 9 -3.19 5.29 -1.12
N ALA A 10 -4.05 4.30 -1.30
CA ALA A 10 -5.39 4.44 -1.83
C ALA A 10 -6.36 3.69 -0.91
N CYS A 11 -7.37 4.38 -0.40
CA CYS A 11 -8.40 3.82 0.47
C CYS A 11 -9.76 3.84 -0.26
N ALA A 12 -10.44 2.70 -0.27
CA ALA A 12 -11.81 2.54 -0.75
C ALA A 12 -12.74 2.20 0.44
N GLY A 13 -13.98 2.71 0.44
CA GLY A 13 -15.00 2.39 1.46
C GLY A 13 -15.07 3.33 2.68
N SER A 14 -16.16 3.21 3.45
CA SER A 14 -16.63 4.25 4.40
C SER A 14 -16.46 3.89 5.88
N ARG A 15 -15.24 3.92 6.45
CA ARG A 15 -15.03 4.15 7.90
C ARG A 15 -13.69 4.84 8.15
N SER A 16 -13.72 5.97 8.85
CA SER A 16 -12.53 6.62 9.39
C SER A 16 -11.91 5.70 10.45
N VAL A 17 -10.71 5.17 10.20
CA VAL A 17 -10.02 4.32 11.17
C VAL A 17 -9.08 5.18 12.01
N ARG A 18 -9.33 5.25 13.31
CA ARG A 18 -8.52 6.05 14.23
C ARG A 18 -7.26 5.27 14.62
N ILE A 19 -6.12 5.69 14.13
CA ILE A 19 -4.81 5.11 14.48
C ILE A 19 -4.29 5.75 15.78
N GLN A 20 -3.86 4.92 16.74
CA GLN A 20 -3.35 5.38 18.04
C GLN A 20 -1.82 5.58 17.97
N ARG A 21 -1.31 6.71 18.45
CA ARG A 21 0.14 7.01 18.51
C ARG A 21 0.85 6.06 19.48
N CYS A 22 1.65 5.12 18.98
CA CYS A 22 2.42 4.18 19.80
C CYS A 22 3.82 3.83 19.28
N PHE A 23 4.47 4.65 18.43
CA PHE A 23 5.86 4.37 18.05
C PHE A 23 6.83 4.91 19.11
N SER A 24 7.57 4.02 19.77
CA SER A 24 8.68 4.35 20.65
C SER A 24 9.91 4.77 19.83
N HIS A 25 10.61 5.82 20.27
CA HIS A 25 11.74 6.45 19.57
C HIS A 25 13.05 5.62 19.51
N ASP A 26 13.08 4.41 20.10
CA ASP A 26 14.34 3.73 20.44
C ASP A 26 14.90 2.76 19.38
N THR A 27 14.27 2.62 18.21
CA THR A 27 14.85 1.83 17.10
C THR A 27 14.81 2.62 15.79
N PRO A 28 15.88 2.60 14.95
CA PRO A 28 15.80 3.14 13.61
C PRO A 28 14.76 2.36 12.80
N GLN A 29 13.54 2.87 12.73
CA GLN A 29 12.46 2.28 11.94
C GLN A 29 12.50 2.86 10.55
N THR A 30 12.54 2.00 9.53
CA THR A 30 12.36 2.45 8.15
C THR A 30 10.91 2.90 7.94
N ALA A 31 10.64 3.68 6.88
CA ALA A 31 9.27 4.02 6.52
C ALA A 31 8.38 2.77 6.39
N SER A 32 8.92 1.70 5.79
CA SER A 32 8.25 0.41 5.67
C SER A 32 7.93 -0.24 7.01
N ASP A 33 8.83 -0.16 8.00
CA ASP A 33 8.55 -0.68 9.35
C ASP A 33 7.38 0.08 10.01
N ARG A 34 7.31 1.40 9.81
CA ARG A 34 6.19 2.23 10.32
C ARG A 34 4.88 1.82 9.67
N ILE A 35 4.88 1.63 8.34
CA ILE A 35 3.70 1.21 7.57
C ILE A 35 3.19 -0.14 8.07
N VAL A 36 4.08 -1.12 8.19
CA VAL A 36 3.71 -2.44 8.72
C VAL A 36 3.22 -2.35 10.16
N GLY A 37 3.83 -1.50 10.99
CA GLY A 37 3.34 -1.22 12.35
C GLY A 37 1.94 -0.62 12.38
N TYR A 38 1.58 0.22 11.41
CA TYR A 38 0.19 0.68 11.26
C TYR A 38 -0.75 -0.46 10.86
N LEU A 39 -0.34 -1.34 9.94
CA LEU A 39 -1.14 -2.52 9.57
C LEU A 39 -1.37 -3.44 10.78
N GLU A 40 -0.36 -3.65 11.62
CA GLU A 40 -0.47 -4.39 12.89
C GLU A 40 -1.52 -3.74 13.81
N GLN A 41 -1.47 -2.42 14.00
CA GLN A 41 -2.43 -1.68 14.83
C GLN A 41 -3.85 -1.72 14.29
N LEU A 42 -4.00 -1.76 12.96
CA LEU A 42 -5.28 -1.92 12.28
C LEU A 42 -5.85 -3.35 12.38
N GLY A 43 -5.10 -4.29 12.96
CA GLY A 43 -5.49 -5.69 13.08
C GLY A 43 -5.52 -6.43 11.74
N VAL A 44 -4.68 -5.99 10.79
CA VAL A 44 -4.56 -6.63 9.47
C VAL A 44 -3.92 -8.00 9.64
N GLU A 45 -4.54 -9.04 9.10
CA GLU A 45 -4.01 -10.41 9.17
C GLU A 45 -3.28 -10.81 7.89
N TYR A 46 -3.74 -10.31 6.74
CA TYR A 46 -3.22 -10.69 5.43
C TYR A 46 -2.98 -9.47 4.56
N VAL A 47 -1.84 -9.48 3.86
CA VAL A 47 -1.50 -8.51 2.82
C VAL A 47 -1.34 -9.28 1.51
N PHE A 48 -2.18 -8.98 0.53
CA PHE A 48 -2.15 -9.62 -0.79
C PHE A 48 -1.21 -8.85 -1.71
N SER A 49 -0.33 -9.51 -2.46
CA SER A 49 0.62 -8.78 -3.29
C SER A 49 1.17 -9.59 -4.45
N VAL A 50 1.64 -8.89 -5.48
CA VAL A 50 2.47 -9.48 -6.55
C VAL A 50 3.92 -9.02 -6.36
N PRO A 51 4.93 -9.90 -6.50
CA PRO A 51 6.32 -9.54 -6.30
C PRO A 51 6.80 -8.43 -7.26
N GLY A 52 7.49 -7.42 -6.71
CA GLY A 52 8.14 -6.37 -7.47
C GLY A 52 9.29 -5.75 -6.69
N THR A 53 10.34 -5.31 -7.38
CA THR A 53 11.59 -4.83 -6.76
C THR A 53 11.38 -3.59 -5.89
N ALA A 54 10.47 -2.70 -6.29
CA ALA A 54 10.15 -1.50 -5.53
C ALA A 54 9.45 -1.80 -4.18
N LEU A 55 8.83 -2.97 -4.04
CA LEU A 55 8.16 -3.43 -2.81
C LEU A 55 9.10 -4.13 -1.82
N CYS A 56 10.35 -4.46 -2.20
CA CYS A 56 11.27 -5.21 -1.34
C CYS A 56 11.36 -4.67 0.10
N PRO A 57 11.46 -3.35 0.34
CA PRO A 57 11.48 -2.82 1.71
C PRO A 57 10.22 -3.12 2.52
N ILE A 58 9.04 -3.14 1.89
CA ILE A 58 7.78 -3.51 2.56
C ILE A 58 7.78 -5.01 2.88
N TYR A 59 8.22 -5.84 1.94
CA TYR A 59 8.28 -7.29 2.16
C TYR A 59 9.25 -7.66 3.27
N GLU A 60 10.42 -7.03 3.32
CA GLU A 60 11.37 -7.23 4.42
C GLU A 60 10.75 -6.86 5.78
N ALA A 61 9.98 -5.77 5.84
CA ALA A 61 9.28 -5.35 7.05
C ALA A 61 8.15 -6.33 7.43
N LEU A 62 7.35 -6.79 6.47
CA LEU A 62 6.29 -7.79 6.67
C LEU A 62 6.88 -9.11 7.17
N VAL A 63 7.97 -9.60 6.59
CA VAL A 63 8.64 -10.84 7.04
C VAL A 63 9.17 -10.72 8.47
N ARG A 64 9.70 -9.54 8.87
CA ARG A 64 10.10 -9.30 10.26
C ARG A 64 8.90 -9.27 11.21
N SER A 65 7.80 -8.69 10.77
CA SER A 65 6.55 -8.57 11.52
C SER A 65 5.85 -9.92 11.70
N GLU A 66 5.75 -10.72 10.64
CA GLU A 66 5.14 -12.06 10.64
C GLU A 66 5.79 -12.97 11.69
N ARG A 67 7.11 -12.91 11.86
CA ARG A 67 7.86 -13.65 12.90
C ARG A 67 7.43 -13.31 14.33
N ARG A 68 6.81 -12.16 14.54
CA ARG A 68 6.28 -11.69 15.82
C ARG A 68 4.76 -11.84 15.92
N GLY A 69 4.12 -12.50 14.94
CA GLY A 69 2.67 -12.67 14.89
C GLY A 69 1.92 -11.54 14.17
N GLY A 70 2.60 -10.69 13.41
CA GLY A 70 1.97 -9.67 12.58
C GLY A 70 1.40 -10.18 11.25
N PRO A 71 1.05 -9.29 10.30
CA PRO A 71 0.38 -9.63 9.06
C PRO A 71 1.18 -10.61 8.19
N LYS A 72 0.48 -11.54 7.54
CA LYS A 72 1.07 -12.52 6.63
C LYS A 72 1.00 -12.03 5.18
N LEU A 73 2.10 -12.22 4.44
CA LEU A 73 2.13 -11.91 3.01
C LEU A 73 1.54 -13.07 2.20
N VAL A 74 0.52 -12.78 1.39
CA VAL A 74 -0.08 -13.73 0.45
C VAL A 74 0.27 -13.32 -0.97
N LEU A 75 1.04 -14.16 -1.66
CA LEU A 75 1.47 -13.88 -3.02
C LEU A 75 0.40 -14.29 -4.04
N ALA A 76 0.01 -13.33 -4.87
CA ALA A 76 -0.84 -13.55 -6.04
C ALA A 76 0.01 -13.68 -7.30
N ARG A 77 -0.60 -14.19 -8.38
CA ARG A 77 0.03 -14.32 -9.70
C ARG A 77 -0.21 -13.12 -10.62
N HIS A 78 -1.17 -12.27 -10.28
CA HIS A 78 -1.55 -11.08 -11.05
C HIS A 78 -2.16 -10.04 -10.11
N GLU A 79 -1.91 -8.75 -10.36
CA GLU A 79 -2.26 -7.66 -9.45
C GLU A 79 -3.78 -7.47 -9.35
N GLY A 80 -4.49 -7.60 -10.48
CA GLY A 80 -5.95 -7.64 -10.47
C GLY A 80 -6.50 -8.79 -9.60
N GLY A 81 -5.85 -9.97 -9.64
CA GLY A 81 -6.20 -11.08 -8.75
C GLY A 81 -5.91 -10.78 -7.29
N ALA A 82 -4.80 -10.10 -6.99
CA ALA A 82 -4.48 -9.63 -5.64
C ALA A 82 -5.54 -8.64 -5.11
N GLY A 83 -6.00 -7.73 -5.96
CA GLY A 83 -7.08 -6.80 -5.64
C GLY A 83 -8.39 -7.52 -5.31
N PHE A 84 -8.79 -8.50 -6.12
CA PHE A 84 -9.99 -9.30 -5.84
C PHE A 84 -9.87 -10.21 -4.61
N LEU A 85 -8.67 -10.71 -4.29
CA LEU A 85 -8.44 -11.42 -3.04
C LEU A 85 -8.65 -10.51 -1.82
N ALA A 86 -8.14 -9.27 -1.87
CA ALA A 86 -8.37 -8.28 -0.83
C ALA A 86 -9.85 -7.89 -0.70
N ASP A 87 -10.55 -7.71 -1.82
CA ASP A 87 -11.99 -7.44 -1.85
C ASP A 87 -12.80 -8.59 -1.22
N GLY A 88 -12.57 -9.82 -1.66
CA GLY A 88 -13.25 -11.00 -1.13
C GLY A 88 -12.97 -11.21 0.36
N TYR A 89 -11.71 -11.07 0.79
CA TYR A 89 -11.34 -11.15 2.20
C TYR A 89 -12.09 -10.12 3.05
N ALA A 90 -12.17 -8.88 2.59
CA ALA A 90 -12.86 -7.82 3.32
C ALA A 90 -14.37 -8.09 3.46
N ARG A 91 -15.01 -8.63 2.40
CA ARG A 91 -16.43 -8.99 2.43
C ARG A 91 -16.73 -10.15 3.38
N GLU A 92 -15.91 -11.19 3.36
CA GLU A 92 -16.13 -12.40 4.17
C GLU A 92 -15.83 -12.18 5.66
N THR A 93 -14.83 -11.35 5.98
CA THR A 93 -14.38 -11.15 7.36
C THR A 93 -14.91 -9.89 8.01
N GLY A 94 -15.39 -8.93 7.22
CA GLY A 94 -15.72 -7.58 7.69
C GLY A 94 -14.49 -6.76 8.11
N LYS A 95 -13.27 -7.25 7.88
CA LYS A 95 -12.00 -6.55 8.14
C LYS A 95 -11.54 -5.78 6.90
N ILE A 96 -10.56 -4.90 7.05
CA ILE A 96 -9.98 -4.18 5.90
C ILE A 96 -9.15 -5.14 5.02
N GLY A 97 -9.39 -5.12 3.72
CA GLY A 97 -8.55 -5.81 2.74
C GLY A 97 -7.32 -4.98 2.41
N VAL A 98 -6.11 -5.56 2.49
CA VAL A 98 -4.87 -4.84 2.17
C VAL A 98 -4.21 -5.47 0.96
N VAL A 99 -3.94 -4.67 -0.06
CA VAL A 99 -3.27 -5.09 -1.29
C VAL A 99 -2.06 -4.21 -1.58
N CYS A 100 -0.93 -4.84 -1.92
CA CYS A 100 0.28 -4.17 -2.34
C CYS A 100 0.55 -4.42 -3.83
N SER A 101 1.07 -3.41 -4.52
CA SER A 101 1.55 -3.56 -5.89
C SER A 101 2.78 -2.69 -6.16
N THR A 102 3.57 -3.07 -7.15
CA THR A 102 4.75 -2.31 -7.57
C THR A 102 4.34 -1.06 -8.36
N THR A 103 5.34 -0.34 -8.86
CA THR A 103 5.17 0.83 -9.71
C THR A 103 4.57 0.46 -11.08
N GLY A 104 4.06 1.45 -11.80
CA GLY A 104 3.74 1.41 -13.23
C GLY A 104 2.76 0.29 -13.58
N PRO A 105 3.18 -0.76 -14.31
CA PRO A 105 2.29 -1.83 -14.76
C PRO A 105 1.61 -2.57 -13.60
N GLY A 106 2.27 -2.67 -12.44
CA GLY A 106 1.66 -3.30 -11.27
C GLY A 106 0.45 -2.50 -10.78
N ALA A 107 0.57 -1.18 -10.71
CA ALA A 107 -0.51 -0.31 -10.30
C ALA A 107 -1.64 -0.27 -11.35
N THR A 108 -1.31 -0.27 -12.65
CA THR A 108 -2.33 -0.31 -13.72
C THR A 108 -3.10 -1.62 -13.74
N ASN A 109 -2.44 -2.75 -13.45
CA ASN A 109 -3.12 -4.05 -13.37
C ASN A 109 -4.03 -4.16 -12.13
N LEU A 110 -3.73 -3.40 -11.08
CA LEU A 110 -4.49 -3.40 -9.83
C LEU A 110 -5.82 -2.62 -9.92
N ILE A 111 -5.91 -1.64 -10.85
CA ILE A 111 -7.02 -0.68 -10.93
C ILE A 111 -8.41 -1.34 -10.94
N THR A 112 -8.57 -2.46 -11.64
CA THR A 112 -9.86 -3.15 -11.76
C THR A 112 -10.36 -3.65 -10.41
N GLY A 113 -9.45 -4.20 -9.58
CA GLY A 113 -9.80 -4.68 -8.24
C GLY A 113 -10.16 -3.53 -7.29
N VAL A 114 -9.38 -2.44 -7.34
CA VAL A 114 -9.61 -1.25 -6.52
C VAL A 114 -10.94 -0.57 -6.90
N ALA A 115 -11.21 -0.43 -8.20
CA ALA A 115 -12.46 0.14 -8.68
C ALA A 115 -13.69 -0.68 -8.30
N CYS A 116 -13.58 -2.02 -8.31
CA CYS A 116 -14.64 -2.89 -7.83
C CYS A 116 -14.93 -2.64 -6.33
N ALA A 117 -13.87 -2.61 -5.51
CA ALA A 117 -13.99 -2.38 -4.08
C ALA A 117 -14.59 -1.00 -3.76
N ASP A 118 -14.18 0.05 -4.45
CA ASP A 118 -14.72 1.40 -4.28
C ASP A 118 -16.19 1.49 -4.67
N ARG A 119 -16.57 0.91 -5.82
CA ARG A 119 -17.95 0.91 -6.31
C ARG A 119 -18.91 0.19 -5.37
N GLU A 120 -18.43 -0.85 -4.71
CA GLU A 120 -19.17 -1.71 -3.78
C GLU A 120 -18.96 -1.31 -2.31
N HIS A 121 -18.27 -0.20 -2.05
CA HIS A 121 -17.99 0.33 -0.71
C HIS A 121 -17.26 -0.66 0.22
N VAL A 122 -16.43 -1.54 -0.34
CA VAL A 122 -15.62 -2.50 0.40
C VAL A 122 -14.42 -1.80 1.03
N PRO A 123 -14.15 -1.99 2.34
CA PRO A 123 -13.00 -1.39 3.00
C PRO A 123 -11.70 -2.01 2.48
N MET A 124 -10.98 -1.27 1.64
CA MET A 124 -9.71 -1.72 1.05
C MET A 124 -8.64 -0.64 1.16
N LEU A 125 -7.43 -1.05 1.55
CA LEU A 125 -6.20 -0.26 1.46
C LEU A 125 -5.30 -0.82 0.36
N ALA A 126 -5.14 -0.06 -0.71
CA ALA A 126 -4.18 -0.32 -1.78
C ALA A 126 -2.90 0.49 -1.55
N ILE A 127 -1.76 -0.20 -1.55
CA ILE A 127 -0.43 0.38 -1.38
C ILE A 127 0.37 0.13 -2.65
N THR A 128 0.71 1.19 -3.37
CA THR A 128 1.57 1.07 -4.55
C THR A 128 2.93 1.69 -4.28
N ALA A 129 3.99 1.01 -4.70
CA ALA A 129 5.32 1.62 -4.70
C ALA A 129 5.42 2.64 -5.85
N ASN A 130 6.36 3.57 -5.74
CA ASN A 130 6.72 4.52 -6.80
C ASN A 130 8.24 4.73 -6.85
N ALA A 131 8.74 5.45 -7.87
CA ALA A 131 10.15 5.71 -8.08
C ALA A 131 10.81 6.38 -6.86
N THR A 132 12.11 6.18 -6.67
CA THR A 132 12.84 6.83 -5.57
C THR A 132 12.96 8.33 -5.80
N LEU A 133 12.92 9.12 -4.72
CA LEU A 133 12.96 10.59 -4.78
C LEU A 133 14.03 11.21 -5.70
N PRO A 134 15.29 10.74 -5.75
CA PRO A 134 16.33 11.40 -6.57
C PRO A 134 16.08 11.34 -8.08
N VAL A 135 15.26 10.39 -8.54
CA VAL A 135 14.92 10.20 -9.95
C VAL A 135 13.45 10.47 -10.23
N PHE A 136 12.73 10.99 -9.24
CA PHE A 136 11.31 11.31 -9.37
C PHE A 136 11.10 12.48 -10.32
N GLY A 137 10.25 12.30 -11.33
CA GLY A 137 9.98 13.24 -12.42
C GLY A 137 11.05 13.28 -13.50
N LEU A 138 11.97 12.30 -13.54
CA LEU A 138 13.05 12.24 -14.54
C LEU A 138 12.86 11.11 -15.57
N GLY A 139 11.70 10.44 -15.60
CA GLY A 139 11.43 9.33 -16.50
C GLY A 139 12.19 8.02 -16.22
N PRO A 140 12.46 7.60 -14.96
CA PRO A 140 13.07 6.29 -14.71
C PRO A 140 12.15 5.15 -15.15
N PHE A 141 12.72 3.95 -15.25
CA PHE A 141 11.98 2.74 -15.58
C PHE A 141 10.78 2.53 -14.64
N GLN A 142 9.60 2.29 -15.22
CA GLN A 142 8.33 2.08 -14.52
C GLN A 142 7.94 3.24 -13.58
N GLU A 143 8.25 4.47 -13.96
CA GLU A 143 7.82 5.65 -13.22
C GLU A 143 6.28 5.77 -13.13
N SER A 144 5.79 6.13 -11.94
CA SER A 144 4.36 6.28 -11.66
C SER A 144 3.97 7.72 -11.32
N THR A 145 4.44 8.68 -12.12
CA THR A 145 4.24 10.12 -11.95
C THR A 145 3.64 10.72 -13.21
N SER A 146 3.42 12.04 -13.23
CA SER A 146 2.96 12.77 -14.42
C SER A 146 3.87 12.64 -15.64
N GLU A 147 5.16 12.32 -15.45
CA GLU A 147 6.11 12.08 -16.53
C GLU A 147 6.05 10.64 -17.08
N GLY A 148 5.33 9.75 -16.38
CA GLY A 148 5.10 8.36 -16.76
C GLY A 148 3.62 8.01 -16.69
N THR A 149 3.29 6.90 -16.02
CA THR A 149 1.89 6.55 -15.73
C THR A 149 1.50 7.13 -14.38
N ASP A 150 0.78 8.25 -14.34
CA ASP A 150 0.36 8.85 -13.07
C ASP A 150 -0.66 7.97 -12.35
N THR A 151 -0.19 7.17 -11.39
CA THR A 151 -1.03 6.25 -10.63
C THR A 151 -1.89 6.97 -9.60
N THR A 152 -1.56 8.21 -9.23
CA THR A 152 -2.34 9.03 -8.31
C THR A 152 -3.58 9.56 -9.02
N ALA A 153 -3.39 10.21 -10.16
CA ALA A 153 -4.49 10.68 -11.00
C ALA A 153 -5.35 9.50 -11.51
N MET A 154 -4.72 8.39 -11.92
CA MET A 154 -5.43 7.20 -12.41
C MET A 154 -6.38 6.61 -11.35
N LEU A 155 -5.97 6.58 -10.08
CA LEU A 155 -6.78 6.01 -8.99
C LEU A 155 -7.77 7.01 -8.39
N GLU A 156 -7.70 8.31 -8.73
CA GLU A 156 -8.54 9.36 -8.15
C GLU A 156 -10.04 9.11 -8.33
N HIS A 157 -10.44 8.54 -9.46
CA HIS A 157 -11.86 8.29 -9.77
C HIS A 157 -12.39 6.93 -9.30
N CYS A 158 -11.53 6.10 -8.72
CA CYS A 158 -11.90 4.77 -8.25
C CYS A 158 -11.40 4.49 -6.83
N THR A 159 -11.15 5.56 -6.06
CA THR A 159 -10.79 5.51 -4.65
C THR A 159 -11.50 6.62 -3.92
N ARG A 160 -11.81 6.39 -2.64
CA ARG A 160 -12.38 7.42 -1.77
C ARG A 160 -11.34 8.46 -1.36
N TYR A 161 -10.10 8.01 -1.15
CA TYR A 161 -8.96 8.85 -0.83
C TYR A 161 -7.72 8.20 -1.41
N ASN A 162 -6.86 8.98 -2.06
CA ASN A 162 -5.52 8.53 -2.36
C ASN A 162 -4.50 9.66 -2.15
N THR A 163 -3.25 9.28 -1.92
CA THR A 163 -2.17 10.25 -1.70
C THR A 163 -0.80 9.64 -1.92
N LEU A 164 0.16 10.47 -2.35
CA LEU A 164 1.57 10.12 -2.46
C LEU A 164 2.34 10.45 -1.18
N VAL A 165 2.98 9.48 -0.55
CA VAL A 165 3.87 9.66 0.60
C VAL A 165 5.30 9.80 0.12
N THR A 166 5.86 10.97 0.41
CA THR A 166 7.24 11.33 0.02
C THR A 166 8.27 11.15 1.11
N HIS A 167 7.86 11.39 2.34
CA HIS A 167 8.71 11.35 3.51
C HIS A 167 8.00 10.54 4.59
N ALA A 168 8.75 9.81 5.41
CA ALA A 168 8.18 8.89 6.41
C ALA A 168 7.32 9.64 7.45
N GLU A 169 7.65 10.90 7.72
CA GLU A 169 6.94 11.81 8.62
C GLU A 169 5.51 12.10 8.15
N GLN A 170 5.24 11.98 6.85
CA GLN A 170 3.90 12.21 6.30
C GLN A 170 2.93 11.08 6.58
N LEU A 171 3.42 9.89 6.94
CA LEU A 171 2.57 8.70 7.18
C LEU A 171 1.53 8.95 8.26
N GLU A 172 1.90 9.61 9.36
CA GLU A 172 0.98 9.93 10.46
C GLU A 172 -0.20 10.78 10.01
N HIS A 173 0.06 11.78 9.18
CA HIS A 173 -0.98 12.70 8.73
C HIS A 173 -1.84 12.15 7.59
N LYS A 174 -1.29 11.20 6.82
CA LYS A 174 -1.91 10.65 5.61
C LYS A 174 -2.66 9.33 5.85
N LEU A 175 -2.35 8.63 6.93
CA LEU A 175 -3.02 7.37 7.31
C LEU A 175 -4.00 7.53 8.49
N ALA A 176 -4.07 8.71 9.13
CA ALA A 176 -4.93 8.98 10.28
C ALA A 176 -6.38 9.37 9.94
#